data_AF-A0A3B4BIA7-F1
#
_entry.id   AF-A0A3B4BIA7-F1
#
_cell.length_a   1.000
_cell.length_b   1.000
_cell.length_c   1.000
_cell.angle_alpha   90.00
_cell.angle_beta   90.00
_cell.angle_gamma   90.00
#
_symmetry.space_group_name_H-M   'P 1'
#
loop_
_entity.id
_entity.type
_entity.pdbx_description
1 polymer ?
#
loop_
_entity_poly.entity_id
_entity_poly.type
_entity_poly.pdbx_seq_one_letter_code
_entity_poly.pdbx_strand_id
1 'polypeptide(L)'
;VSPLIGSQLLTDSAPEVGEDAVTSVEAPIPPPAMTEEERQELQEELLKVEDEIQTLSQVLVAKEKQVADIKRKLGITPLNELKQNISKTWQEVTTSTAYKRTSETLSQAGLKATAAFSTVGSAISRKLEDVSIQSQFGA
;
A
#
# COMPACT_ATOMS: atom_id res chain seq x y z
N VAL A 1 11.57 35.58 39.11
CA VAL A 1 12.57 35.37 40.18
C VAL A 1 13.77 34.64 39.59
N SER A 2 14.82 35.37 39.23
CA SER A 2 16.20 34.85 39.18
C SER A 2 16.88 35.32 40.48
N PRO A 3 17.92 34.65 41.05
CA PRO A 3 19.25 34.43 40.43
C PRO A 3 19.88 33.07 40.85
N LEU A 4 21.03 32.58 40.34
CA LEU A 4 22.37 33.00 40.75
C LEU A 4 23.45 32.43 39.81
N ILE A 5 24.26 33.35 39.31
CA ILE A 5 25.58 33.17 38.70
C ILE A 5 26.54 32.59 39.75
N GLY A 6 27.39 31.65 39.35
CA GLY A 6 28.48 31.12 40.16
C GLY A 6 29.71 30.89 39.30
N SER A 7 30.43 31.98 39.03
CA SER A 7 31.78 32.02 38.50
C SER A 7 32.74 31.21 39.38
N GLN A 8 33.58 30.36 38.80
CA GLN A 8 34.90 30.04 39.36
C GLN A 8 35.91 30.02 38.20
N LEU A 9 36.51 31.19 38.01
CA LEU A 9 37.70 31.44 37.23
C LEU A 9 38.92 31.18 38.14
N LEU A 10 39.99 30.64 37.55
CA LEU A 10 41.39 30.80 37.94
C LEU A 10 41.95 30.01 39.15
N THR A 11 42.89 29.10 38.84
CA THR A 11 44.17 28.88 39.55
C THR A 11 45.05 28.10 38.55
N ASP A 12 45.89 28.76 37.74
CA ASP A 12 47.30 29.09 38.03
C ASP A 12 48.07 28.00 38.80
N SER A 13 48.96 27.30 38.10
CA SER A 13 50.22 26.78 38.63
C SER A 13 51.16 26.54 37.45
N ALA A 14 52.15 27.42 37.35
CA ALA A 14 53.27 27.38 36.41
C ALA A 14 54.37 26.38 36.89
N PRO A 15 55.59 26.37 36.30
CA PRO A 15 56.14 25.30 35.48
C PRO A 15 57.19 24.45 36.22
N GLU A 16 57.27 23.14 35.94
CA GLU A 16 58.42 22.32 36.36
C GLU A 16 59.17 21.81 35.14
N VAL A 17 60.35 22.40 34.94
CA VAL A 17 61.37 22.02 33.96
C VAL A 17 61.88 20.62 34.31
N GLY A 18 61.66 19.67 33.41
CA GLY A 18 62.25 18.35 33.41
C GLY A 18 62.79 18.06 32.02
N GLU A 19 64.09 18.19 31.89
CA GLU A 19 64.91 18.03 30.69
C GLU A 19 64.88 16.62 30.03
N ASP A 20 64.83 16.65 28.69
CA ASP A 20 65.39 15.69 27.72
C ASP A 20 64.82 14.25 27.61
N ALA A 21 63.96 14.03 26.59
CA ALA A 21 63.96 12.84 25.72
C ALA A 21 62.87 12.91 24.62
N VAL A 22 63.28 13.28 23.40
CA VAL A 22 62.73 12.81 22.10
C VAL A 22 61.22 12.55 21.96
N THR A 23 60.41 13.60 21.73
CA THR A 23 59.29 13.51 20.77
C THR A 23 58.88 14.90 20.30
N SER A 24 59.37 15.30 19.12
CA SER A 24 58.81 16.43 18.39
C SER A 24 58.01 15.85 17.22
N VAL A 25 56.81 15.38 17.52
CA VAL A 25 55.79 15.09 16.50
C VAL A 25 54.58 15.97 16.83
N GLU A 26 54.51 17.06 16.07
CA GLU A 26 53.29 17.62 15.50
C GLU A 26 52.23 18.09 16.50
N ALA A 27 52.21 19.41 16.72
CA ALA A 27 50.99 20.09 17.13
C ALA A 27 49.82 19.65 16.22
N PRO A 28 48.60 19.44 16.73
CA PRO A 28 47.45 19.16 15.89
C PRO A 28 47.29 20.29 14.88
N ILE A 29 47.62 20.03 13.62
CA ILE A 29 47.30 20.92 12.50
C ILE A 29 45.77 21.03 12.53
N PRO A 30 45.19 22.22 12.77
CA PRO A 30 43.76 22.40 12.63
C PRO A 30 43.40 22.00 11.19
N PRO A 31 42.26 21.31 10.94
CA PRO A 31 41.82 21.07 9.57
C PRO A 31 41.86 22.41 8.83
N PRO A 32 42.30 22.45 7.54
CA PRO A 32 42.44 23.70 6.81
C PRO A 32 41.12 24.46 6.96
N ALA A 33 41.17 25.59 7.66
CA ALA A 33 40.03 26.46 7.77
C ALA A 33 39.73 26.90 6.35
N MET A 34 38.57 26.49 5.82
CA MET A 34 38.04 27.02 4.57
C MET A 34 38.24 28.53 4.58
N THR A 35 38.76 29.09 3.49
CA THR A 35 38.95 30.54 3.45
C THR A 35 37.60 31.23 3.49
N GLU A 36 37.55 32.45 4.02
CA GLU A 36 36.30 33.19 4.19
C GLU A 36 35.59 33.41 2.84
N GLU A 37 36.37 33.56 1.78
CA GLU A 37 35.88 33.67 0.40
C GLU A 37 35.16 32.38 -0.06
N GLU A 38 35.77 31.21 0.14
CA GLU A 38 35.15 29.92 -0.20
C GLU A 38 33.84 29.68 0.56
N ARG A 39 33.79 30.12 1.82
CA ARG A 39 32.59 30.02 2.64
C ARG A 39 31.45 30.88 2.10
N GLN A 40 31.76 32.09 1.63
CA GLN A 40 30.77 32.99 1.04
C GLN A 40 30.25 32.44 -0.29
N GLU A 41 31.12 31.92 -1.15
CA GLU A 41 30.73 31.28 -2.42
C GLU A 41 29.77 30.11 -2.18
N LEU A 42 30.06 29.24 -1.21
CA LEU A 42 29.16 28.13 -0.85
C LEU A 42 27.81 28.60 -0.30
N GLN A 43 27.76 29.73 0.40
CA GLN A 43 26.49 30.29 0.88
C GLN A 43 25.63 30.81 -0.26
N GLU A 44 26.24 31.45 -1.26
CA GLU A 44 25.54 31.90 -2.47
C GLU A 44 25.05 30.71 -3.31
N GLU A 45 25.88 29.68 -3.48
CA GLU A 45 25.48 28.46 -4.18
C GLU A 45 24.35 27.74 -3.45
N LEU A 46 24.44 27.64 -2.11
CA LEU A 46 23.38 27.05 -1.29
C LEU A 46 22.05 27.77 -1.50
N LEU A 47 22.03 29.10 -1.41
CA LEU A 47 20.83 29.91 -1.64
C LEU A 47 20.25 29.67 -3.03
N LYS A 48 21.11 29.62 -4.06
CA LYS A 48 20.67 29.34 -5.43
C LYS A 48 20.06 27.95 -5.55
N VAL A 49 20.67 26.92 -4.96
CA VAL A 49 20.15 25.55 -4.96
C VAL A 49 18.81 25.47 -4.22
N GLU A 50 18.65 26.18 -3.11
CA GLU A 50 17.38 26.26 -2.36
C GLU A 50 16.26 26.89 -3.21
N ASP A 51 16.55 27.96 -3.95
CA ASP A 51 15.62 28.60 -4.88
C ASP A 51 15.24 27.68 -6.06
N GLU A 52 16.21 26.95 -6.61
CA GLU A 52 15.96 25.95 -7.66
C GLU A 52 15.09 24.81 -7.13
N ILE A 53 15.36 24.29 -5.93
CA ILE A 53 14.51 23.27 -5.26
C ILE A 53 13.09 23.78 -5.08
N GLN A 54 12.94 25.03 -4.62
CA GLN A 54 11.63 25.63 -4.42
C GLN A 54 10.87 25.75 -5.74
N THR A 55 11.56 26.19 -6.79
CA THR A 55 10.99 26.31 -8.14
C THR A 55 10.58 24.95 -8.71
N LEU A 56 11.46 23.95 -8.61
CA LEU A 56 11.18 22.59 -9.07
C LEU A 56 10.01 21.96 -8.32
N SER A 57 9.90 22.22 -7.02
CA SER A 57 8.76 21.76 -6.20
C SER A 57 7.44 22.36 -6.70
N GLN A 58 7.42 23.65 -7.04
CA GLN A 58 6.23 24.29 -7.62
C GLN A 58 5.86 23.71 -8.99
N VAL A 59 6.87 23.48 -9.85
CA VAL A 59 6.67 22.83 -11.15
C VAL A 59 6.12 21.43 -10.96
N LEU A 60 6.63 20.65 -10.01
CA LEU A 60 6.15 19.31 -9.72
C LEU A 60 4.68 19.32 -9.31
N VAL A 61 4.28 20.18 -8.37
CA VAL A 61 2.88 20.35 -7.96
C VAL A 61 1.99 20.72 -9.15
N ALA A 62 2.46 21.62 -10.02
CA ALA A 62 1.74 21.98 -11.24
C ALA A 62 1.59 20.79 -12.20
N LYS A 63 2.60 19.93 -12.32
CA LYS A 63 2.57 18.70 -13.14
C LYS A 63 1.67 17.64 -12.54
N GLU A 64 1.67 17.43 -11.23
CA GLU A 64 0.76 16.51 -10.54
C GLU A 64 -0.70 16.90 -10.78
N LYS A 65 -1.00 18.21 -10.68
CA LYS A 65 -2.32 18.75 -11.06
C LYS A 65 -2.63 18.48 -12.53
N GLN A 66 -1.68 18.73 -13.44
CA GLN A 66 -1.86 18.46 -14.87
C GLN A 66 -2.17 16.98 -15.14
N VAL A 67 -1.48 16.06 -14.46
CA VAL A 67 -1.74 14.62 -14.53
C VAL A 67 -3.15 14.30 -14.04
N ALA A 68 -3.57 14.85 -12.90
CA ALA A 68 -4.91 14.65 -12.37
C ALA A 68 -5.99 15.16 -13.35
N ASP A 69 -5.77 16.31 -13.98
CA ASP A 69 -6.68 16.88 -14.97
C ASP A 69 -6.76 16.03 -16.24
N ILE A 70 -5.63 15.53 -16.75
CA ILE A 70 -5.59 14.62 -17.90
C ILE A 70 -6.31 13.31 -17.57
N LYS A 71 -6.02 12.71 -16.40
CA LYS A 71 -6.70 11.51 -15.89
C LYS A 71 -8.22 11.70 -15.85
N ARG A 72 -8.69 12.84 -15.33
CA ARG A 72 -10.12 13.19 -15.33
C ARG A 72 -10.69 13.31 -16.74
N LYS A 73 -10.00 13.98 -17.66
CA LYS A 73 -10.44 14.11 -19.08
C LYS A 73 -10.51 12.77 -19.80
N LEU A 74 -9.61 11.85 -19.48
CA LEU A 74 -9.60 10.48 -20.01
C LEU A 74 -10.58 9.55 -19.28
N GLY A 75 -11.27 10.02 -18.23
CA GLY A 75 -12.15 9.20 -17.41
C GLY A 75 -11.42 8.22 -16.48
N ILE A 76 -10.10 8.30 -16.37
CA ILE A 76 -9.25 7.53 -15.45
C ILE A 76 -9.31 8.22 -14.09
N THR A 77 -10.47 8.14 -13.44
CA THR A 77 -10.65 8.64 -12.07
C THR A 77 -10.59 7.47 -11.11
N PRO A 78 -10.11 7.65 -9.86
CA PRO A 78 -10.03 6.56 -8.87
C PRO A 78 -11.35 5.79 -8.70
N LEU A 79 -12.48 6.50 -8.78
CA LEU A 79 -13.81 5.90 -8.72
C LEU A 79 -14.14 5.04 -9.96
N ASN A 80 -13.76 5.50 -11.16
CA ASN A 80 -13.98 4.74 -12.38
C ASN A 80 -13.07 3.50 -12.44
N GLU A 81 -11.81 3.61 -12.00
CA GLU A 81 -10.90 2.47 -11.89
C GLU A 81 -11.41 1.43 -10.88
N LEU A 82 -11.89 1.88 -9.70
CA LEU A 82 -12.51 1.01 -8.71
C LEU A 82 -13.75 0.30 -9.27
N LYS A 83 -14.67 1.04 -9.90
CA LYS A 83 -15.88 0.48 -10.51
C LYS A 83 -15.52 -0.55 -11.58
N GLN A 84 -14.56 -0.24 -12.44
CA GLN A 84 -14.07 -1.14 -13.48
C GLN A 84 -13.45 -2.40 -12.89
N ASN A 85 -12.60 -2.28 -11.87
CA ASN A 85 -11.98 -3.44 -11.20
C ASN A 85 -13.03 -4.35 -10.58
N ILE A 86 -13.94 -3.79 -9.78
CA ILE A 86 -15.02 -4.55 -9.14
C ILE A 86 -15.91 -5.22 -10.19
N SER A 87 -16.28 -4.50 -11.26
CA SER A 87 -17.12 -5.06 -12.33
C SER A 87 -16.42 -6.22 -13.03
N LYS A 88 -15.11 -6.08 -13.32
CA LYS A 88 -14.30 -7.14 -13.93
C LYS A 88 -14.16 -8.33 -13.01
N THR A 89 -13.77 -8.14 -11.76
CA THR A 89 -13.63 -9.23 -10.78
C THR A 89 -14.96 -9.93 -10.54
N TRP A 90 -16.07 -9.20 -10.45
CA TRP A 90 -17.40 -9.80 -10.32
C TRP A 90 -17.81 -10.62 -11.55
N GLN A 91 -17.58 -10.07 -12.74
CA GLN A 91 -17.80 -10.79 -14.00
C GLN A 91 -16.91 -12.01 -14.09
N GLU A 92 -15.64 -11.91 -13.72
CA GLU A 92 -14.68 -13.00 -13.74
C GLU A 92 -15.10 -14.14 -12.79
N VAL A 93 -15.56 -13.83 -11.58
CA VAL A 93 -16.06 -14.83 -10.64
C VAL A 93 -17.32 -15.53 -11.16
N THR A 94 -18.28 -14.78 -11.71
CA THR A 94 -19.55 -15.33 -12.22
C THR A 94 -19.38 -16.05 -13.57
N THR A 95 -18.40 -15.66 -14.37
CA THR A 95 -18.10 -16.32 -15.65
C THR A 95 -17.05 -17.41 -15.53
N SER A 96 -16.36 -17.50 -14.39
CA SER A 96 -15.35 -18.52 -14.12
C SER A 96 -15.93 -19.91 -14.29
N THR A 97 -15.10 -20.78 -14.89
CA THR A 97 -15.37 -22.19 -15.11
C THR A 97 -15.77 -22.90 -13.81
N ALA A 98 -15.26 -22.47 -12.65
CA ALA A 98 -15.64 -23.07 -11.36
C ALA A 98 -17.09 -22.73 -10.95
N TYR A 99 -17.52 -21.47 -11.10
CA TYR A 99 -18.90 -21.08 -10.83
C TYR A 99 -19.86 -21.66 -11.87
N LYS A 100 -19.51 -21.56 -13.16
CA LYS A 100 -20.30 -22.16 -14.25
C LYS A 100 -20.46 -23.66 -14.08
N ARG A 101 -19.37 -24.42 -13.88
CA ARG A 101 -19.45 -25.87 -13.67
C ARG A 101 -20.22 -26.25 -12.42
N THR A 102 -20.08 -25.50 -11.33
CA THR A 102 -20.88 -25.76 -10.11
C THR A 102 -22.35 -25.47 -10.35
N SER A 103 -22.69 -24.36 -11.01
CA SER A 103 -24.07 -23.99 -11.32
C SER A 103 -24.72 -24.97 -12.30
N GLU A 104 -23.98 -25.42 -13.32
CA GLU A 104 -24.42 -26.43 -14.29
C GLU A 104 -24.58 -27.80 -13.62
N THR A 105 -23.64 -28.18 -12.74
CA THR A 105 -23.72 -29.44 -11.98
C THR A 105 -24.88 -29.43 -11.01
N LEU A 106 -25.10 -28.33 -10.29
CA LEU A 106 -26.23 -28.18 -9.38
C LEU A 106 -27.56 -28.21 -10.12
N SER A 107 -27.67 -27.50 -11.25
CA SER A 107 -28.85 -27.54 -12.12
C SER A 107 -29.11 -28.94 -12.66
N GLN A 108 -28.09 -29.62 -13.18
CA GLN A 108 -28.21 -31.00 -13.66
C GLN A 108 -28.57 -31.98 -12.54
N ALA A 109 -27.99 -31.82 -11.35
CA ALA A 109 -28.33 -32.62 -10.19
C ALA A 109 -29.77 -32.38 -9.74
N GLY A 110 -30.23 -31.12 -9.75
CA GLY A 110 -31.61 -30.76 -9.46
C GLY A 110 -32.60 -31.35 -10.45
N LEU A 111 -32.31 -31.28 -11.76
CA LEU A 111 -33.13 -31.90 -12.80
C LEU A 111 -33.18 -33.42 -12.66
N LYS A 112 -32.03 -34.08 -12.43
CA LYS A 112 -31.95 -35.53 -12.22
C LYS A 112 -32.66 -35.97 -10.94
N ALA A 113 -32.53 -35.22 -9.85
CA ALA A 113 -33.23 -35.47 -8.60
C ALA A 113 -34.76 -35.29 -8.75
N THR A 114 -35.18 -34.22 -9.45
CA THR A 114 -36.60 -33.97 -9.74
C THR A 114 -37.21 -35.09 -10.58
N ALA A 115 -36.49 -35.55 -11.61
CA ALA A 115 -36.92 -36.68 -12.43
C ALA A 115 -37.03 -37.97 -11.61
N ALA A 116 -36.02 -38.28 -10.79
CA ALA A 116 -36.04 -39.46 -9.92
C ALA A 116 -37.20 -39.39 -8.89
N PHE A 117 -37.44 -38.23 -8.28
CA PHE A 117 -38.55 -38.03 -7.37
C PHE A 117 -39.90 -38.24 -8.04
N SER A 118 -40.08 -37.71 -9.26
CA SER A 118 -41.30 -37.94 -10.05
C SER A 118 -41.52 -39.41 -10.37
N THR A 119 -40.46 -40.17 -10.67
CA THR A 119 -40.56 -41.62 -10.92
C THR A 119 -40.98 -42.39 -9.69
N VAL A 120 -40.41 -42.08 -8.51
CA VAL A 120 -40.79 -42.73 -7.25
C VAL A 120 -42.23 -42.37 -6.85
N GLY A 121 -42.64 -41.11 -6.99
CA GLY A 121 -44.03 -40.69 -6.76
C GLY A 121 -45.02 -41.38 -7.68
N SER A 122 -44.65 -41.58 -8.95
CA SER A 122 -45.49 -42.31 -9.92
C SER A 122 -45.61 -43.79 -9.57
N ALA A 123 -44.54 -44.44 -9.11
CA ALA A 123 -44.58 -45.85 -8.70
C ALA A 123 -45.48 -46.07 -7.48
N ILE A 124 -45.44 -45.15 -6.51
CA ILE A 124 -46.33 -45.18 -5.34
C ILE A 124 -47.78 -44.94 -5.76
N SER A 125 -48.04 -43.96 -6.63
CA SER A 125 -49.38 -43.66 -7.13
C SER A 125 -50.00 -44.87 -7.86
N ARG A 126 -49.21 -45.55 -8.70
CA ARG A 126 -49.62 -46.79 -9.37
C ARG A 126 -49.91 -47.92 -8.39
N LYS A 127 -49.07 -48.10 -7.35
CA LYS A 127 -49.30 -49.13 -6.31
C LYS A 127 -50.61 -48.90 -5.57
N LEU A 128 -50.95 -47.64 -5.29
CA LEU A 128 -52.18 -47.27 -4.62
C LEU A 128 -53.41 -47.43 -5.52
N GLU A 129 -53.28 -47.06 -6.80
CA GLU A 129 -54.31 -47.29 -7.82
C GLU A 129 -54.61 -48.78 -8.01
N ASP A 130 -53.58 -49.61 -8.09
CA ASP A 130 -53.69 -51.07 -8.26
C ASP A 130 -54.45 -51.72 -7.09
N VAL A 131 -54.14 -51.35 -5.84
CA VAL A 131 -54.86 -51.82 -4.65
C VAL A 131 -56.31 -51.36 -4.63
N SER A 132 -56.59 -50.12 -5.08
CA SER A 132 -57.94 -49.58 -5.15
C SER A 132 -58.80 -50.21 -6.25
N ILE A 133 -58.19 -50.65 -7.35
CA ILE A 133 -58.89 -51.41 -8.40
C ILE A 133 -59.14 -52.83 -7.89
N GLN A 134 -58.16 -53.45 -7.24
CA GLN A 134 -58.29 -54.80 -6.70
C GLN A 134 -59.35 -54.92 -5.60
N SER A 135 -59.55 -53.88 -4.78
CA SER A 135 -60.63 -53.83 -3.79
C SER A 135 -62.03 -53.64 -4.37
N GLN A 136 -62.16 -53.14 -5.61
CA GLN A 136 -63.46 -53.02 -6.30
C GLN A 136 -63.88 -54.28 -7.06
N PHE A 137 -62.95 -55.17 -7.42
CA PHE A 137 -63.24 -56.43 -8.15
C PHE A 137 -63.23 -57.68 -7.25
N GLY A 138 -62.90 -57.55 -5.96
CA GLY A 138 -62.77 -58.66 -5.01
C GLY A 138 -63.90 -58.79 -3.98
N ALA A 139 -65.04 -58.12 -4.18
CA ALA A 139 -66.24 -58.24 -3.34
C ALA A 139 -67.36 -59.00 -4.06
#